data_AF-A0A9R0I2G8-F1
#
_entry.id   AF-A0A9R0I2G8-F1
#
_cell.length_a   1.000
_cell.length_b   1.000
_cell.length_c   1.000
_cell.angle_alpha   90.00
_cell.angle_beta   90.00
_cell.angle_gamma   90.00
#
_symmetry.space_group_name_H-M   'P 1'
#
loop_
_entity.id
_entity.type
_entity.pdbx_description
1 polymer ?
#
loop_
_entity_poly.entity_id
_entity_poly.type
_entity_poly.pdbx_seq_one_letter_code
_entity_poly.pdbx_strand_id
1 'polypeptide(L)'
;MEESSRYCKVCVTGGAGFIGSSLIKMLLDKGLYYVHATLRNLGDPIKVKVLKSMEGADTRLKLFEADIYNPQQFEVAIKDCQFVFHIATPLMHSPNSQVV
;
A
#
# COMPACT_ATOMS: atom_id res chain seq x y z
N MET A 1 26.77 -12.85 -2.02
CA MET A 1 26.01 -13.02 -0.76
C MET A 1 24.67 -12.34 -0.97
N GLU A 2 23.65 -13.08 -1.38
CA GLU A 2 22.28 -12.58 -1.35
C GLU A 2 21.71 -12.93 0.01
N GLU A 3 21.66 -11.94 0.90
CA GLU A 3 20.87 -12.05 2.11
C GLU A 3 19.41 -12.12 1.67
N SER A 4 18.84 -13.33 1.66
CA SER A 4 17.41 -13.54 1.48
C SER A 4 16.67 -12.61 2.45
N SER A 5 15.95 -11.63 1.92
CA SER A 5 15.12 -10.72 2.74
C SER A 5 14.30 -11.55 3.72
N ARG A 6 14.48 -11.34 5.03
CA ARG A 6 13.70 -12.03 6.08
C ARG A 6 12.20 -11.73 6.00
N TYR A 7 11.80 -10.78 5.17
CA TYR A 7 10.43 -10.36 4.99
C TYR A 7 9.93 -10.64 3.56
N CYS A 8 8.71 -11.13 3.47
CA CYS A 8 7.92 -11.16 2.24
C CYS A 8 7.47 -9.73 1.91
N LYS A 9 7.95 -9.18 0.79
CA LYS A 9 7.57 -7.83 0.36
C LYS A 9 6.24 -7.88 -0.37
N VAL A 10 5.29 -7.05 0.05
CA VAL A 10 3.93 -7.01 -0.53
C VAL A 10 3.49 -5.59 -0.78
N CYS A 11 2.69 -5.38 -1.81
CA CYS A 11 2.07 -4.09 -2.12
C CYS A 11 0.57 -4.14 -1.80
N VAL A 12 0.06 -3.18 -1.05
CA VAL A 12 -1.37 -2.98 -0.79
C VAL A 12 -1.79 -1.66 -1.45
N THR A 13 -2.61 -1.73 -2.50
CA THR A 13 -3.16 -0.52 -3.11
C THR A 13 -4.31 0.02 -2.27
N GLY A 14 -4.47 1.35 -2.18
CA GLY A 14 -5.57 1.94 -1.39
C GLY A 14 -5.42 1.70 0.11
N GLY A 15 -4.18 1.72 0.61
CA GLY A 15 -3.83 1.33 1.98
C GLY A 15 -4.51 2.14 3.08
N ALA A 16 -4.94 3.38 2.81
CA ALA A 16 -5.69 4.18 3.78
C ALA A 16 -7.21 3.96 3.76
N GLY A 17 -7.72 3.06 2.92
CA GLY A 17 -9.12 2.64 2.95
C GLY A 17 -9.43 1.74 4.14
N PHE A 18 -10.72 1.46 4.36
CA PHE A 18 -11.17 0.62 5.48
C PHE A 18 -10.50 -0.77 5.45
N ILE A 19 -10.66 -1.50 4.34
CA ILE A 19 -10.06 -2.84 4.19
C ILE A 19 -8.53 -2.76 4.09
N GLY A 20 -8.00 -1.78 3.35
CA GLY A 20 -6.57 -1.61 3.14
C GLY A 20 -5.81 -1.40 4.45
N SER A 21 -6.31 -0.54 5.33
CA SER A 21 -5.66 -0.23 6.61
C SER A 21 -5.71 -1.40 7.58
N SER A 22 -6.83 -2.14 7.64
CA SER A 22 -6.92 -3.37 8.42
C SER A 22 -5.97 -4.46 7.91
N LEU A 23 -5.85 -4.63 6.59
CA LEU A 23 -4.92 -5.58 6.01
C LEU A 23 -3.45 -5.21 6.32
N ILE A 24 -3.08 -3.94 6.16
CA ILE A 24 -1.72 -3.46 6.49
C ILE A 24 -1.40 -3.77 7.95
N LYS A 25 -2.33 -3.46 8.88
CA LYS A 25 -2.15 -3.78 10.30
C LYS A 25 -1.90 -5.29 10.50
N MET A 26 -2.75 -6.14 9.93
CA MET A 26 -2.60 -7.60 10.05
C MET A 26 -1.27 -8.11 9.48
N LEU A 27 -0.79 -7.56 8.36
CA LEU A 27 0.48 -7.92 7.75
C LEU A 27 1.67 -7.51 8.63
N LEU A 28 1.62 -6.31 9.21
CA LEU A 28 2.64 -5.80 10.13
C LEU A 28 2.69 -6.61 11.44
N ASP A 29 1.52 -6.93 12.00
CA ASP A 29 1.35 -7.73 13.23
C ASP A 29 1.90 -9.15 13.05
N LYS A 30 1.80 -9.74 11.85
CA LYS A 30 2.41 -11.04 11.53
C LYS A 30 3.93 -11.00 11.57
N GLY A 31 4.56 -9.83 11.48
CA GLY A 31 6.01 -9.65 11.60
C GLY A 31 6.85 -10.25 10.48
N LEU A 32 6.26 -10.91 9.48
CA LEU A 32 6.97 -11.55 8.35
C LEU A 32 6.90 -10.74 7.05
N TYR A 33 6.25 -9.57 7.05
CA TYR A 33 6.00 -8.79 5.85
C TYR A 33 6.67 -7.42 5.88
N TYR A 34 7.17 -6.99 4.71
CA TYR A 34 7.53 -5.62 4.44
C TYR A 34 6.47 -5.04 3.50
N VAL A 35 5.72 -4.06 3.99
CA VAL A 35 4.52 -3.58 3.34
C VAL A 35 4.83 -2.29 2.57
N HIS A 36 4.60 -2.32 1.27
CA HIS A 36 4.39 -1.14 0.46
C HIS A 36 2.89 -0.82 0.46
N ALA A 37 2.51 0.41 0.76
CA ALA A 37 1.12 0.83 0.75
C ALA A 37 0.94 2.07 -0.10
N THR A 38 -0.06 2.07 -0.99
CA THR A 38 -0.37 3.26 -1.81
C THR A 38 -1.52 4.06 -1.22
N LEU A 39 -1.40 5.39 -1.28
CA LEU A 39 -2.46 6.34 -0.98
C LEU A 39 -2.57 7.29 -2.17
N ARG A 40 -3.76 7.83 -2.43
CA ARG A 40 -3.92 8.84 -3.50
C ARG A 40 -3.18 10.14 -3.18
N ASN A 41 -3.11 10.52 -1.90
CA ASN A 41 -2.49 11.76 -1.45
C ASN A 41 -1.73 11.50 -0.14
N LEU A 42 -0.40 11.54 -0.20
CA LEU A 42 0.46 11.46 0.99
C LEU A 42 0.48 12.77 1.79
N GLY A 43 -0.01 13.86 1.22
CA GLY A 43 -0.28 15.11 1.93
C GLY A 43 -1.51 15.08 2.84
N ASP A 44 -2.25 13.97 2.94
CA ASP A 44 -3.33 13.78 3.92
C ASP A 44 -2.75 13.32 5.27
N PRO A 45 -2.56 14.23 6.25
CA PRO A 45 -1.82 13.91 7.46
C PRO A 45 -2.59 12.92 8.35
N ILE A 46 -3.92 12.90 8.27
CA ILE A 46 -4.75 12.00 9.07
C ILE A 46 -4.52 10.57 8.61
N LYS A 47 -4.64 10.31 7.31
CA LYS A 47 -4.45 8.96 6.74
C LYS A 47 -3.02 8.46 6.92
N VAL A 48 -2.04 9.32 6.66
CA VAL A 48 -0.62 8.97 6.84
C VAL A 48 -0.32 8.65 8.30
N LYS A 49 -0.82 9.48 9.25
CA LYS A 49 -0.60 9.27 10.68
C LYS A 49 -1.20 7.96 11.17
N VAL A 50 -2.41 7.60 10.74
CA VAL A 50 -3.04 6.31 11.10
C VAL A 50 -2.13 5.15 10.71
N LEU A 51 -1.68 5.09 9.46
CA LEU A 51 -0.82 4.00 8.99
C LEU A 51 0.55 3.99 9.67
N LYS A 52 1.16 5.17 9.87
CA LYS A 52 2.48 5.29 10.52
C LYS A 52 2.44 5.03 12.03
N SER A 53 1.27 5.09 12.67
CA SER A 53 1.10 4.75 14.09
C SER A 53 0.99 3.25 14.36
N MET A 54 0.90 2.41 13.33
CA MET A 54 0.83 0.95 13.52
C MET A 54 2.17 0.39 14.01
N GLU A 55 2.10 -0.64 14.85
CA GLU A 55 3.30 -1.31 15.35
C GLU A 55 4.13 -1.88 14.20
N GLY A 56 5.44 -1.59 14.20
CA GLY A 56 6.37 -2.00 13.14
C GLY A 56 6.29 -1.17 11.85
N ALA A 57 5.44 -0.14 11.76
CA ALA A 57 5.34 0.71 10.56
C ALA A 57 6.56 1.61 10.34
N ASP A 58 7.33 1.89 11.39
CA ASP A 58 8.60 2.61 11.37
C ASP A 58 9.69 1.84 10.60
N THR A 59 9.65 0.51 10.65
CA THR A 59 10.68 -0.38 10.08
C THR A 59 10.20 -1.17 8.86
N ARG A 60 8.89 -1.48 8.77
CA ARG A 60 8.33 -2.41 7.78
C ARG A 60 7.19 -1.83 6.94
N LEU A 61 6.92 -0.53 7.01
CA LEU A 61 5.92 0.13 6.17
C LEU A 61 6.51 1.30 5.36
N LYS A 62 6.39 1.20 4.03
CA LYS A 62 6.72 2.28 3.10
C LYS A 62 5.46 2.75 2.38
N LEU A 63 5.22 4.06 2.42
CA LEU A 63 4.06 4.69 1.78
C LEU A 63 4.47 5.25 0.42
N PHE A 64 3.57 5.12 -0.56
CA PHE A 64 3.72 5.65 -1.90
C PHE A 64 2.48 6.44 -2.29
N GLU A 65 2.66 7.53 -3.02
CA GLU A 65 1.54 8.24 -3.65
C GLU A 65 1.24 7.60 -5.00
N ALA A 66 0.00 7.17 -5.22
CA ALA A 66 -0.47 6.66 -6.50
C ALA A 66 -1.98 6.82 -6.64
N ASP A 67 -2.42 7.32 -7.78
CA ASP A 67 -3.82 7.39 -8.17
C ASP A 67 -4.17 6.24 -9.12
N ILE A 68 -5.28 5.56 -8.85
CA ILE A 68 -5.73 4.36 -9.58
C ILE A 68 -5.94 4.61 -11.08
N TYR A 69 -6.18 5.87 -11.47
CA TYR A 69 -6.34 6.29 -12.85
C TYR A 69 -5.00 6.56 -13.58
N ASN A 70 -3.86 6.47 -12.89
CA ASN A 70 -2.53 6.65 -13.44
C ASN A 70 -1.66 5.41 -13.12
N PRO A 71 -1.74 4.35 -13.93
CA PRO A 71 -1.10 3.07 -13.63
C PRO A 71 0.43 3.15 -13.50
N GLN A 72 1.07 4.10 -14.18
CA GLN A 72 2.52 4.30 -14.12
C GLN A 72 2.99 4.69 -12.71
N GLN A 73 2.14 5.32 -11.89
CA GLN A 73 2.47 5.68 -10.51
C GLN A 73 2.64 4.47 -9.58
N PHE A 74 2.16 3.29 -9.97
CA PHE A 74 2.25 2.09 -9.14
C PHE A 74 3.54 1.30 -9.35
N GLU A 75 4.29 1.55 -10.44
CA GLU A 75 5.48 0.75 -10.79
C GLU A 75 6.47 0.66 -9.64
N VAL A 76 6.80 1.81 -9.03
CA VAL A 76 7.76 1.88 -7.92
C VAL A 76 7.21 1.22 -6.65
N ALA A 77 5.90 1.31 -6.41
CA ALA A 77 5.26 0.68 -5.26
C ALA A 77 5.20 -0.86 -5.40
N ILE A 78 5.04 -1.36 -6.62
CA ILE A 78 4.95 -2.81 -6.90
C ILE A 78 6.33 -3.44 -7.03
N LYS A 79 7.36 -2.67 -7.41
CA LYS A 79 8.71 -3.17 -7.65
C LYS A 79 9.21 -4.07 -6.49
N ASP A 80 9.67 -5.26 -6.88
CA ASP A 80 10.19 -6.32 -6.00
C ASP A 80 9.18 -6.88 -4.97
N CYS A 81 7.89 -6.56 -5.09
CA CYS A 81 6.84 -7.19 -4.28
C CYS A 81 6.52 -8.58 -4.83
N GLN A 82 6.37 -9.54 -3.93
CA GLN A 82 5.99 -10.92 -4.24
C GLN A 82 4.48 -11.03 -4.50
N PHE A 83 3.69 -10.21 -3.81
CA PHE A 83 2.23 -10.16 -3.97
C PHE A 83 1.73 -8.73 -4.02
N VAL A 84 0.65 -8.52 -4.78
CA VAL A 84 -0.10 -7.26 -4.82
C VAL A 84 -1.53 -7.54 -4.35
N PHE A 85 -1.93 -6.90 -3.26
CA PHE A 85 -3.30 -6.81 -2.80
C PHE A 85 -3.93 -5.56 -3.43
N HIS A 86 -4.69 -5.75 -4.51
CA HIS A 86 -5.35 -4.64 -5.20
C HIS A 86 -6.68 -4.31 -4.51
N ILE A 87 -6.67 -3.33 -3.60
CA ILE A 87 -7.82 -2.92 -2.77
C ILE A 87 -8.26 -1.49 -3.09
N ALA A 88 -7.44 -0.71 -3.79
CA ALA A 88 -7.83 0.62 -4.23
C ALA A 88 -9.13 0.55 -5.04
N THR A 89 -10.13 1.30 -4.58
CA THR A 89 -11.42 1.44 -5.27
C THR A 89 -11.62 2.90 -5.65
N PRO A 90 -12.06 3.20 -6.87
CA PRO A 90 -12.41 4.56 -7.25
C PRO A 90 -13.60 5.05 -6.41
N LEU A 91 -13.53 6.30 -5.94
CA LEU A 91 -14.60 6.91 -5.13
C LEU A 91 -15.81 7.33 -5.98
N MET A 92 -15.56 7.69 -7.24
CA MET A 92 -16.57 8.09 -8.22
C MET A 92 -16.12 7.58 -9.58
N HIS A 93 -16.95 6.78 -10.25
CA HIS A 93 -16.78 6.46 -11.66
C HIS A 93 -17.53 7.52 -12.48
N SER A 94 -16.84 8.19 -13.39
CA SER A 94 -17.52 8.82 -14.52
C SER A 94 -17.92 7.72 -15.52
N PRO A 95 -18.91 7.93 -16.40
CA PRO A 95 -19.28 6.93 -17.42
C PRO A 95 -18.11 6.51 -18.32
N ASN A 96 -17.07 7.34 -18.41
CA ASN A 96 -15.87 7.10 -19.20
C ASN A 96 -14.70 6.55 -18.37
N SER A 97 -14.89 6.33 -17.06
CA SER A 97 -13.88 5.71 -16.21
C SER A 97 -13.81 4.22 -16.54
N GLN A 98 -12.83 3.84 -17.36
CA GLN A 98 -12.49 2.44 -17.61
C GLN A 98 -11.74 1.91 -16.39
N VAL A 99 -12.27 0.87 -15.75
CA VAL A 99 -11.46 -0.04 -14.95
C VAL A 99 -10.77 -0.99 -15.93
N VAL A 100 -9.45 -1.08 -15.83
CA VAL A 100 -8.70 -2.20 -16.42
C VAL A 100 -9.14 -3.52 -15.80
#